data_AF-A0A9D1VQA1-F1
#
_entry.id   AF-A0A9D1VQA1-F1
#
_cell.length_a   1.000
_cell.length_b   1.000
_cell.length_c   1.000
_cell.angle_alpha   90.00
_cell.angle_beta   90.00
_cell.angle_gamma   90.00
#
_symmetry.space_group_name_H-M   'P 1'
#
loop_
_entity.id
_entity.type
_entity.pdbx_description
1 polymer ?
#
loop_
_entity_poly.entity_id
_entity_poly.type
_entity_poly.pdbx_seq_one_letter_code
_entity_poly.pdbx_strand_id
1 'polypeptide(L)'
;MAASNFVDYVKIFCRSGKGGAGSNHLHRAKYQPKGGPDGGDGGRGGNIVLRANRNLWTLLHLKYSRHVLAGNGGHGGPNRSSGKDGEDKVIEVPCGTVVFDADSGEYLAEVTNDGESLILLKGGRGGLGNWNFRSATNQTPRYSQPGEPAIERNIILELKLLADVGLVGFPNAGKSTLLAAVSAAKPKIADYPFTTLEPNLGIVSYRDNRSFVMADIPGIIEGASEGKGLGLRFLRHVERNALLLFMIPADSEDIRERYDILLHELGEFNPELLDKQRVLAITKTDLFDDDYLGKLRNNLPEDLPAVFISAVTGTGLNELKDVLWTTLNDESNRVLTFTHRDLDKRHRETAEDEYDLGMGNSREEDDTDLDREEEW
;
A
#
# COMPACT_ATOMS: atom_id res chain seq x y z
N MET A 1 -22.29 1.61 -10.48
CA MET A 1 -21.59 0.45 -9.89
C MET A 1 -20.72 0.97 -8.76
N ALA A 2 -20.95 0.55 -7.52
CA ALA A 2 -20.26 1.09 -6.36
C ALA A 2 -18.81 0.57 -6.35
N ALA A 3 -17.87 1.38 -6.82
CA ALA A 3 -16.46 1.04 -6.80
C ALA A 3 -16.00 0.81 -5.36
N SER A 4 -15.35 -0.31 -5.11
CA SER A 4 -14.78 -0.66 -3.82
C SER A 4 -13.75 0.41 -3.37
N ASN A 5 -14.11 1.27 -2.40
CA ASN A 5 -13.20 2.18 -1.69
C ASN A 5 -11.99 1.52 -0.96
N PHE A 6 -11.71 0.25 -1.19
CA PHE A 6 -10.58 -0.46 -0.57
C PHE A 6 -9.90 -1.24 -1.69
N VAL A 7 -8.64 -0.91 -1.91
CA VAL A 7 -7.79 -1.48 -2.95
C VAL A 7 -6.45 -1.74 -2.29
N ASP A 8 -6.13 -3.00 -2.13
CA ASP A 8 -4.94 -3.57 -1.54
C ASP A 8 -3.96 -4.10 -2.60
N TYR A 9 -4.44 -4.26 -3.83
CA TYR A 9 -3.66 -4.67 -4.99
C TYR A 9 -3.80 -3.65 -6.13
N VAL A 10 -2.67 -3.13 -6.63
CA VAL A 10 -2.65 -2.24 -7.80
C VAL A 10 -1.47 -2.57 -8.70
N LYS A 11 -1.75 -2.71 -9.99
CA LYS A 11 -0.74 -2.71 -11.05
C LYS A 11 -0.58 -1.30 -11.60
N ILE A 12 0.65 -0.78 -11.59
CA ILE A 12 1.00 0.52 -12.16
C ILE A 12 2.17 0.39 -13.13
N PHE A 13 2.18 1.22 -14.17
CA PHE A 13 3.31 1.38 -15.06
C PHE A 13 4.23 2.47 -14.53
N CYS A 14 5.49 2.13 -14.27
CA CYS A 14 6.50 3.05 -13.77
C CYS A 14 7.61 3.25 -14.80
N ARG A 15 7.97 4.51 -15.04
CA ARG A 15 9.11 4.89 -15.90
C ARG A 15 10.03 5.91 -15.24
N SER A 16 11.29 5.57 -15.07
CA SER A 16 12.31 6.52 -14.61
C SER A 16 12.66 7.55 -15.69
N GLY A 17 13.33 8.64 -15.30
CA GLY A 17 13.79 9.65 -16.24
C GLY A 17 14.94 9.14 -17.11
N LYS A 18 14.94 9.52 -18.38
CA LYS A 18 16.10 9.34 -19.26
C LYS A 18 17.21 10.31 -18.88
N GLY A 19 18.46 9.88 -18.93
CA GLY A 19 19.61 10.76 -18.78
C GLY A 19 19.73 11.75 -19.96
N GLY A 20 20.11 12.99 -19.66
CA GLY A 20 20.41 13.99 -20.68
C GLY A 20 21.64 13.62 -21.50
N ALA A 21 21.67 13.97 -22.78
CA ALA A 21 22.86 13.78 -23.61
C ALA A 21 23.93 14.85 -23.34
N GLY A 22 25.20 14.46 -23.33
CA GLY A 22 26.32 15.39 -23.27
C GLY A 22 26.48 16.18 -24.57
N SER A 23 27.04 17.39 -24.48
CA SER A 23 27.19 18.28 -25.63
C SER A 23 28.54 18.14 -26.34
N ASN A 24 28.52 18.33 -27.67
CA ASN A 24 29.71 18.38 -28.53
C ASN A 24 30.10 19.80 -28.94
N HIS A 25 29.67 20.77 -28.15
CA HIS A 25 29.94 22.17 -28.45
C HIS A 25 31.45 22.47 -28.45
N LEU A 26 31.85 23.32 -29.40
CA LEU A 26 33.20 23.85 -29.48
C LEU A 26 33.11 25.36 -29.32
N HIS A 27 34.03 25.94 -28.55
CA HIS A 27 34.01 27.36 -28.27
C HIS A 27 34.19 28.16 -29.56
N ARG A 28 33.38 29.20 -29.76
CA ARG A 28 33.43 30.07 -30.94
C ARG A 28 33.49 31.52 -30.50
N ALA A 29 34.58 32.21 -30.87
CA ALA A 29 34.75 33.65 -30.65
C ALA A 29 35.33 34.28 -31.92
N LYS A 30 34.92 35.52 -32.24
CA LYS A 30 35.35 36.25 -33.45
C LYS A 30 36.88 36.36 -33.59
N TYR A 31 37.58 36.43 -32.46
CA TYR A 31 39.04 36.58 -32.38
C TYR A 31 39.79 35.25 -32.23
N GLN A 32 39.08 34.11 -32.17
CA GLN A 32 39.66 32.79 -31.97
C GLN A 32 39.23 31.82 -33.08
N PRO A 33 40.09 31.56 -34.09
CA PRO A 33 39.74 30.72 -35.24
C PRO A 33 39.44 29.26 -34.89
N LYS A 34 40.06 28.72 -33.83
CA LYS A 34 39.87 27.34 -33.35
C LYS A 34 39.74 27.36 -31.82
N GLY A 35 38.51 27.41 -31.32
CA GLY A 35 38.24 27.23 -29.90
C GLY A 35 38.31 25.76 -29.49
N GLY A 36 38.66 25.54 -28.23
CA GLY A 36 38.67 24.20 -27.63
C GLY A 36 37.26 23.65 -27.37
N PRO A 37 37.14 22.40 -26.91
CA PRO A 37 35.87 21.83 -26.50
C PRO A 37 35.29 22.62 -25.33
N ASP A 38 33.97 22.81 -25.33
CA ASP A 38 33.24 23.50 -24.25
C ASP A 38 31.81 22.95 -24.11
N GLY A 39 31.56 21.71 -24.53
CA GLY A 39 30.30 21.03 -24.29
C GLY A 39 30.18 20.58 -22.83
N GLY A 40 29.06 20.94 -22.20
CA GLY A 40 28.71 20.47 -20.85
C GLY A 40 28.12 19.05 -20.83
N ASP A 41 27.98 18.53 -19.61
CA ASP A 41 27.42 17.20 -19.35
C ASP A 41 25.89 17.21 -19.35
N GLY A 42 25.27 16.08 -19.66
CA GLY A 42 23.83 15.91 -19.49
C GLY A 42 23.44 15.74 -18.03
N GLY A 43 22.24 16.19 -17.67
CA GLY A 43 21.67 15.97 -16.33
C GLY A 43 21.22 14.53 -16.12
N ARG A 44 21.12 14.10 -14.86
CA ARG A 44 20.57 12.79 -14.48
C ARG A 44 19.07 12.74 -14.76
N GLY A 45 18.54 11.58 -15.14
CA GLY A 45 17.11 11.34 -15.10
C GLY A 45 16.57 11.31 -13.67
N GLY A 46 15.29 11.65 -13.50
CA GLY A 46 14.58 11.53 -12.23
C GLY A 46 14.37 10.07 -11.84
N ASN A 47 14.44 9.79 -10.54
CA ASN A 47 14.15 8.49 -9.96
C ASN A 47 12.64 8.32 -9.71
N ILE A 48 12.17 7.07 -9.68
CA ILE A 48 10.91 6.73 -9.05
C ILE A 48 11.21 6.24 -7.64
N VAL A 49 10.64 6.92 -6.65
CA VAL A 49 10.86 6.67 -5.24
C VAL A 49 9.57 6.20 -4.61
N LEU A 50 9.60 5.07 -3.93
CA LEU A 50 8.52 4.60 -3.09
C LEU A 50 8.70 5.19 -1.69
N ARG A 51 7.66 5.77 -1.10
CA ARG A 51 7.70 6.31 0.27
C ARG A 51 6.53 5.78 1.08
N ALA A 52 6.82 5.18 2.23
CA ALA A 52 5.79 4.80 3.19
C ALA A 52 5.23 6.05 3.89
N ASN A 53 3.91 6.11 3.98
CA ASN A 53 3.17 7.13 4.71
C ASN A 53 2.12 6.46 5.57
N ARG A 54 2.25 6.58 6.89
CA ARG A 54 1.33 6.00 7.87
C ARG A 54 -0.09 6.58 7.81
N ASN A 55 -0.27 7.74 7.19
CA ASN A 55 -1.60 8.32 7.00
C ASN A 55 -2.36 7.68 5.84
N LEU A 56 -1.69 6.89 4.99
CA LEU A 56 -2.30 6.16 3.89
C LEU A 56 -2.59 4.71 4.31
N TRP A 57 -3.81 4.25 3.99
CA TRP A 57 -4.32 2.94 4.41
C TRP A 57 -4.71 2.04 3.24
N THR A 58 -4.90 2.61 2.06
CA THR A 58 -5.28 1.88 0.84
C THR A 58 -4.44 2.38 -0.33
N LEU A 59 -4.32 1.56 -1.37
CA LEU A 59 -3.70 1.92 -2.64
C LEU A 59 -4.72 2.54 -3.62
N LEU A 60 -5.90 2.93 -3.13
CA LEU A 60 -7.00 3.43 -3.97
C LEU A 60 -6.61 4.65 -4.81
N HIS A 61 -5.80 5.56 -4.28
CA HIS A 61 -5.32 6.74 -5.02
C HIS A 61 -4.42 6.36 -6.22
N LEU A 62 -3.75 5.21 -6.15
CA LEU A 62 -2.91 4.69 -7.23
C LEU A 62 -3.74 3.98 -8.31
N LYS A 63 -4.93 3.46 -7.99
CA LYS A 63 -5.84 2.86 -8.98
C LYS A 63 -6.21 3.83 -10.11
N TYR A 64 -6.33 5.12 -9.79
CA TYR A 64 -6.63 6.17 -10.78
C TYR A 64 -5.36 6.71 -11.47
N SER A 65 -4.18 6.47 -10.89
CA SER A 65 -2.89 6.95 -11.39
C SER A 65 -2.10 5.80 -12.01
N ARG A 66 -2.60 5.29 -13.16
CA ARG A 66 -2.03 4.10 -13.81
C ARG A 66 -0.57 4.28 -14.27
N HIS A 67 -0.17 5.50 -14.65
CA HIS A 67 1.16 5.79 -15.18
C HIS A 67 1.91 6.75 -14.26
N VAL A 68 3.07 6.32 -13.77
CA VAL A 68 3.98 7.14 -12.98
C VAL A 68 5.27 7.34 -13.75
N LEU A 69 5.51 8.58 -14.19
CA LEU A 69 6.67 8.94 -15.01
C LEU A 69 7.51 9.99 -14.27
N ALA A 70 8.81 9.74 -14.14
CA ALA A 70 9.76 10.72 -13.62
C ALA A 70 10.28 11.67 -14.72
N GLY A 71 10.81 12.82 -14.33
CA GLY A 71 11.33 13.83 -15.25
C GLY A 71 12.62 13.39 -15.95
N ASN A 72 12.79 13.76 -17.22
CA ASN A 72 14.03 13.51 -17.96
C ASN A 72 15.12 14.52 -17.58
N GLY A 73 16.38 14.10 -17.65
CA GLY A 73 17.53 14.98 -17.52
C GLY A 73 17.69 15.89 -18.74
N GLY A 74 18.07 17.14 -18.50
CA GLY A 74 18.34 18.13 -19.55
C GLY A 74 19.63 17.83 -20.31
N HIS A 75 19.69 18.25 -21.57
CA HIS A 75 20.90 18.14 -22.38
C HIS A 75 22.01 19.09 -21.90
N GLY A 76 23.26 18.68 -22.10
CA GLY A 76 24.41 19.56 -21.94
C GLY A 76 24.36 20.72 -22.92
N GLY A 77 24.81 21.89 -22.47
CA GLY A 77 24.83 23.13 -23.23
C GLY A 77 26.23 23.58 -23.65
N PRO A 78 26.33 24.75 -24.31
CA PRO A 78 27.61 25.40 -24.60
C PRO A 78 28.27 25.93 -23.32
N ASN A 79 29.52 26.39 -23.42
CA ASN A 79 30.26 27.01 -22.31
C ASN A 79 30.36 26.16 -21.04
N ARG A 80 30.43 24.83 -21.21
CA ARG A 80 30.46 23.82 -20.14
C ARG A 80 29.23 23.85 -19.23
N SER A 81 28.11 24.34 -19.74
CA SER A 81 26.84 24.33 -19.01
C SER A 81 26.30 22.91 -18.94
N SER A 82 26.24 22.32 -17.75
CA SER A 82 25.60 21.02 -17.57
C SER A 82 24.07 21.13 -17.61
N GLY A 83 23.41 20.09 -18.09
CA GLY A 83 21.96 19.98 -18.10
C GLY A 83 21.39 19.83 -16.68
N LYS A 84 20.15 20.30 -16.47
CA LYS A 84 19.44 20.13 -15.20
C LYS A 84 19.10 18.66 -14.96
N ASP A 85 19.14 18.24 -13.71
CA ASP A 85 18.63 16.92 -13.33
C ASP A 85 17.10 16.88 -13.45
N GLY A 86 16.58 15.71 -13.83
CA GLY A 86 15.16 15.43 -13.91
C GLY A 86 14.53 15.34 -12.53
N GLU A 87 13.26 15.73 -12.44
CA GLU A 87 12.49 15.69 -11.20
C GLU A 87 12.16 14.24 -10.79
N ASP A 88 12.51 13.89 -9.55
CA ASP A 88 12.17 12.59 -8.96
C ASP A 88 10.65 12.52 -8.69
N LYS A 89 10.05 11.35 -8.93
CA LYS A 89 8.63 11.11 -8.68
C LYS A 89 8.46 10.21 -7.46
N VAL A 90 7.80 10.74 -6.43
CA VAL A 90 7.51 9.99 -5.20
C VAL A 90 6.12 9.37 -5.29
N ILE A 91 6.05 8.06 -5.07
CA ILE A 91 4.83 7.28 -4.91
C ILE A 91 4.64 7.04 -3.43
N GLU A 92 3.63 7.67 -2.84
CA GLU A 92 3.26 7.42 -1.46
C GLU A 92 2.40 6.17 -1.35
N VAL A 93 2.78 5.27 -0.45
CA VAL A 93 2.07 4.02 -0.18
C VAL A 93 1.88 3.82 1.32
N PRO A 94 0.86 3.05 1.74
CA PRO A 94 0.73 2.62 3.13
C PRO A 94 1.97 1.87 3.62
N CYS A 95 2.20 1.90 4.93
CA CYS A 95 3.22 1.07 5.58
C CYS A 95 2.88 -0.43 5.39
N GLY A 96 3.88 -1.28 5.17
CA GLY A 96 3.66 -2.70 4.86
C GLY A 96 3.28 -2.99 3.41
N THR A 97 3.51 -2.04 2.49
CA THR A 97 3.33 -2.25 1.06
C THR A 97 4.54 -2.97 0.49
N VAL A 98 4.26 -4.03 -0.26
CA VAL A 98 5.26 -4.85 -0.96
C VAL A 98 5.14 -4.64 -2.45
N VAL A 99 6.30 -4.63 -3.08
CA VAL A 99 6.45 -4.29 -4.47
C VAL A 99 7.05 -5.47 -5.23
N PHE A 100 6.35 -5.87 -6.28
CA PHE A 100 6.72 -6.97 -7.14
C PHE A 100 6.79 -6.53 -8.60
N ASP A 101 7.64 -7.19 -9.36
CA ASP A 101 7.67 -7.02 -10.80
C ASP A 101 6.48 -7.78 -11.42
N ALA A 102 5.67 -7.10 -12.24
CA ALA A 102 4.48 -7.72 -12.81
C ALA A 102 4.81 -8.80 -13.85
N ASP A 103 5.96 -8.68 -14.51
CA ASP A 103 6.34 -9.56 -15.62
C ASP A 103 7.05 -10.82 -15.11
N SER A 104 7.97 -10.67 -14.13
CA SER A 104 8.71 -11.80 -13.56
C SER A 104 8.07 -12.41 -12.31
N GLY A 105 7.28 -11.64 -11.56
CA GLY A 105 6.78 -11.99 -10.23
C GLY A 105 7.85 -11.94 -9.14
N GLU A 106 9.00 -11.32 -9.42
CA GLU A 106 10.10 -11.19 -8.47
C GLU A 106 9.80 -10.10 -7.42
N TYR A 107 10.18 -10.36 -6.18
CA TYR A 107 10.15 -9.37 -5.11
C TYR A 107 11.18 -8.27 -5.36
N LEU A 108 10.74 -7.02 -5.42
CA LEU A 108 11.61 -5.87 -5.65
C LEU A 108 11.95 -5.15 -4.33
N ALA A 109 10.94 -4.84 -3.54
CA ALA A 109 11.10 -4.05 -2.32
C ALA A 109 9.88 -4.17 -1.39
N GLU A 110 10.07 -3.76 -0.14
CA GLU A 110 9.01 -3.57 0.85
C GLU A 110 9.34 -2.32 1.65
N VAL A 111 8.31 -1.56 2.01
CA VAL A 111 8.43 -0.41 2.90
C VAL A 111 7.61 -0.66 4.14
N THR A 112 8.25 -0.59 5.30
CA THR A 112 7.63 -1.00 6.57
C THR A 112 7.45 0.18 7.50
N ASN A 113 8.44 1.08 7.58
CA ASN A 113 8.44 2.17 8.53
C ASN A 113 7.90 3.47 7.93
N ASP A 114 7.23 4.27 8.74
CA ASP A 114 6.72 5.58 8.30
C ASP A 114 7.87 6.51 7.86
N GLY A 115 7.70 7.14 6.70
CA GLY A 115 8.72 8.00 6.09
C GLY A 115 9.88 7.23 5.44
N GLU A 116 9.91 5.90 5.49
CA GLU A 116 10.89 5.09 4.76
C GLU A 116 10.76 5.33 3.26
N SER A 117 11.87 5.69 2.62
CA SER A 117 11.91 5.98 1.18
C SER A 117 12.93 5.10 0.48
N LEU A 118 12.50 4.41 -0.59
CA LEU A 118 13.35 3.51 -1.36
C LEU A 118 13.26 3.83 -2.85
N ILE A 119 14.41 3.82 -3.53
CA ILE A 119 14.47 4.07 -4.98
C ILE A 119 14.02 2.79 -5.70
N LEU A 120 12.83 2.84 -6.28
CA LEU A 120 12.22 1.73 -6.99
C LEU A 120 12.82 1.57 -8.39
N LEU A 121 12.87 2.65 -9.16
CA LEU A 121 13.53 2.69 -10.47
C LEU A 121 14.53 3.85 -10.50
N LYS A 122 15.78 3.53 -10.82
CA LYS A 122 16.85 4.53 -10.96
C LYS A 122 16.70 5.27 -12.28
N GLY A 123 16.88 6.59 -12.23
CA GLY A 123 16.99 7.44 -13.42
C GLY A 123 18.28 7.15 -14.20
N GLY A 124 18.21 7.28 -15.52
CA GLY A 124 19.37 7.12 -16.39
C GLY A 124 20.44 8.16 -16.08
N ARG A 125 21.71 7.76 -16.12
CA ARG A 125 22.83 8.68 -15.92
C ARG A 125 22.95 9.65 -17.09
N GLY A 126 23.31 10.89 -16.77
CA GLY A 126 23.63 11.90 -17.77
C GLY A 126 24.90 11.55 -18.56
N GLY A 127 24.90 11.85 -19.85
CA GLY A 127 26.02 11.62 -20.73
C GLY A 127 27.11 12.69 -20.58
N LEU A 128 28.37 12.29 -20.62
CA LEU A 128 29.51 13.19 -20.59
C LEU A 128 29.63 14.03 -21.87
N GLY A 129 29.86 15.33 -21.73
CA GLY A 129 30.18 16.24 -22.82
C GLY A 129 31.60 16.06 -23.34
N ASN A 130 31.89 16.63 -24.51
CA ASN A 130 33.21 16.54 -25.14
C ASN A 130 34.35 17.10 -24.28
N TRP A 131 34.05 18.00 -23.33
CA TRP A 131 35.00 18.56 -22.38
C TRP A 131 35.72 17.48 -21.56
N ASN A 132 35.03 16.40 -21.19
CA ASN A 132 35.57 15.32 -20.35
C ASN A 132 36.48 14.36 -21.11
N PHE A 133 36.42 14.34 -22.44
CA PHE A 133 37.23 13.44 -23.29
C PHE A 133 38.55 14.05 -23.77
N ARG A 134 38.88 15.26 -23.31
CA ARG A 134 40.11 15.94 -23.71
C ARG A 134 41.34 15.26 -23.09
N SER A 135 42.38 15.06 -23.89
CA SER A 135 43.67 14.55 -23.44
C SER A 135 44.81 15.26 -24.16
N ALA A 136 46.05 15.03 -23.73
CA ALA A 136 47.24 15.61 -24.38
C ALA A 136 47.28 15.33 -25.90
N THR A 137 46.78 14.16 -26.31
CA THR A 137 46.69 13.71 -27.70
C THR A 137 45.34 14.01 -28.36
N ASN A 138 44.24 14.08 -27.60
CA ASN A 138 42.90 14.40 -28.09
C ASN A 138 42.44 15.78 -27.59
N GLN A 139 43.00 16.84 -28.17
CA GLN A 139 42.78 18.22 -27.72
C GLN A 139 41.40 18.78 -28.08
N THR A 140 40.73 18.24 -29.11
CA THR A 140 39.42 18.74 -29.58
C THR A 140 38.47 17.58 -29.90
N PRO A 141 38.01 16.84 -28.88
CA PRO A 141 37.03 15.78 -29.06
C PRO A 141 35.75 16.34 -29.68
N ARG A 142 35.23 15.67 -30.72
CA ARG A 142 34.00 16.04 -31.43
C ARG A 142 32.84 15.08 -31.14
N TYR A 143 32.97 14.30 -30.07
CA TYR A 143 32.01 13.30 -29.64
C TYR A 143 31.69 13.46 -28.15
N SER A 144 30.49 13.04 -27.79
CA SER A 144 29.92 13.09 -26.45
C SER A 144 29.22 11.78 -26.20
N GLN A 145 29.01 11.49 -24.93
CA GLN A 145 28.25 10.33 -24.53
C GLN A 145 26.75 10.68 -24.57
N PRO A 146 25.90 9.82 -25.15
CA PRO A 146 24.46 9.93 -24.95
C PRO A 146 24.13 9.64 -23.47
N GLY A 147 23.02 10.18 -22.98
CA GLY A 147 22.51 9.79 -21.67
C GLY A 147 21.95 8.37 -21.70
N GLU A 148 21.95 7.71 -20.53
CA GLU A 148 21.39 6.37 -20.39
C GLU A 148 19.86 6.39 -20.58
N PRO A 149 19.29 5.32 -21.16
CA PRO A 149 17.85 5.22 -21.35
C PRO A 149 17.09 5.19 -20.03
N ALA A 150 15.80 5.54 -20.09
CA ALA A 150 14.87 5.34 -19.01
C ALA A 150 14.66 3.83 -18.74
N ILE A 151 14.35 3.48 -17.50
CA ILE A 151 13.94 2.12 -17.12
C ILE A 151 12.42 2.14 -16.99
N GLU A 152 11.77 1.24 -17.73
CA GLU A 152 10.33 1.03 -17.72
C GLU A 152 10.03 -0.33 -17.10
N ARG A 153 9.12 -0.38 -16.13
CA ARG A 153 8.64 -1.64 -15.54
C ARG A 153 7.16 -1.53 -15.17
N ASN A 154 6.44 -2.63 -15.38
CA ASN A 154 5.14 -2.85 -14.78
C ASN A 154 5.35 -3.36 -13.36
N ILE A 155 4.74 -2.69 -12.39
CA ILE A 155 4.97 -2.94 -10.99
C ILE A 155 3.64 -3.23 -10.32
N ILE A 156 3.63 -4.28 -9.51
CA ILE A 156 2.50 -4.66 -8.66
C ILE A 156 2.81 -4.19 -7.25
N LEU A 157 1.88 -3.44 -6.68
CA LEU A 157 1.89 -3.02 -5.28
C LEU A 157 0.82 -3.84 -4.55
N GLU A 158 1.25 -4.56 -3.52
CA GLU A 158 0.38 -5.37 -2.67
C GLU A 158 0.54 -4.90 -1.22
N LEU A 159 -0.57 -4.52 -0.59
CA LEU A 159 -0.59 -4.18 0.83
C LEU A 159 -0.74 -5.45 1.66
N LYS A 160 0.28 -5.82 2.44
CA LYS A 160 0.24 -7.03 3.29
C LYS A 160 -0.66 -6.91 4.54
N LEU A 161 -1.10 -5.70 4.89
CA LEU A 161 -1.88 -5.47 6.11
C LEU A 161 -3.36 -5.80 5.89
N LEU A 162 -3.79 -6.88 6.54
CA LEU A 162 -5.17 -7.33 6.62
C LEU A 162 -5.68 -6.99 8.02
N ALA A 163 -6.18 -5.76 8.14
CA ALA A 163 -6.81 -5.17 9.33
C ALA A 163 -5.89 -4.87 10.53
N ASP A 164 -6.17 -3.73 11.15
CA ASP A 164 -5.47 -3.24 12.34
C ASP A 164 -6.07 -3.89 13.60
N VAL A 165 -7.40 -4.10 13.59
CA VAL A 165 -8.18 -4.60 14.74
C VAL A 165 -9.05 -5.78 14.32
N GLY A 166 -8.90 -6.90 15.02
CA GLY A 166 -9.76 -8.08 14.88
C GLY A 166 -10.85 -8.15 15.94
N LEU A 167 -12.11 -8.30 15.54
CA LEU A 167 -13.24 -8.49 16.46
C LEU A 167 -13.35 -9.96 16.88
N VAL A 168 -13.28 -10.23 18.18
CA VAL A 168 -13.42 -11.56 18.79
C VAL A 168 -14.60 -11.54 19.75
N GLY A 169 -15.45 -12.56 19.73
CA GLY A 169 -16.61 -12.62 20.62
C GLY A 169 -17.66 -13.60 20.14
N PHE A 170 -18.57 -13.97 21.04
CA PHE A 170 -19.63 -14.96 20.80
C PHE A 170 -20.56 -14.59 19.63
N PRO A 171 -21.25 -15.59 19.04
CA PRO A 171 -22.39 -15.31 18.17
C PRO A 171 -23.40 -14.46 18.96
N ASN A 172 -23.90 -13.37 18.37
CA ASN A 172 -24.77 -12.36 19.03
C ASN A 172 -24.10 -11.39 20.02
N ALA A 173 -22.76 -11.33 20.09
CA ALA A 173 -22.06 -10.26 20.81
C ALA A 173 -22.24 -8.87 20.16
N GLY A 174 -22.80 -8.80 18.95
CA GLY A 174 -23.01 -7.56 18.21
C GLY A 174 -21.83 -7.15 17.33
N LYS A 175 -20.94 -8.08 16.94
CA LYS A 175 -19.75 -7.82 16.10
C LYS A 175 -20.08 -7.12 14.79
N SER A 176 -20.95 -7.72 13.98
CA SER A 176 -21.33 -7.13 12.69
C SER A 176 -22.12 -5.82 12.85
N THR A 177 -22.89 -5.67 13.95
CA THR A 177 -23.59 -4.43 14.29
C THR A 177 -22.61 -3.30 14.62
N LEU A 178 -21.58 -3.59 15.43
CA LEU A 178 -20.53 -2.63 15.76
C LEU A 178 -19.75 -2.22 14.51
N LEU A 179 -19.37 -3.20 13.69
CA LEU A 179 -18.64 -2.95 12.44
C LEU A 179 -19.45 -2.07 11.49
N ALA A 180 -20.77 -2.28 11.39
CA ALA A 180 -21.67 -1.43 10.60
C ALA A 180 -21.85 -0.02 11.19
N ALA A 181 -21.92 0.11 12.52
CA ALA A 181 -22.11 1.38 13.20
C ALA A 181 -20.86 2.27 13.18
N VAL A 182 -19.68 1.65 13.23
CA VAL A 182 -18.40 2.35 13.36
C VAL A 182 -17.73 2.60 12.00
N SER A 183 -18.10 1.84 10.98
CA SER A 183 -17.56 1.98 9.63
C SER A 183 -18.16 3.20 8.91
N ALA A 184 -17.29 4.04 8.34
CA ALA A 184 -17.69 5.20 7.53
C ALA A 184 -18.29 4.81 6.16
N ALA A 185 -18.12 3.55 5.77
CA ALA A 185 -18.73 2.94 4.58
C ALA A 185 -19.50 1.69 4.98
N LYS A 186 -20.45 1.22 4.15
CA LYS A 186 -21.05 -0.11 4.35
C LYS A 186 -19.92 -1.15 4.45
N PRO A 187 -19.99 -2.07 5.44
CA PRO A 187 -19.07 -3.19 5.53
C PRO A 187 -18.91 -3.85 4.17
N LYS A 188 -17.67 -3.99 3.72
CA LYS A 188 -17.41 -4.71 2.47
C LYS A 188 -17.13 -6.15 2.80
N ILE A 189 -17.87 -6.99 2.09
CA ILE A 189 -17.54 -8.39 1.90
C ILE A 189 -16.33 -8.39 0.98
N ALA A 190 -15.24 -9.02 1.40
CA ALA A 190 -14.00 -9.06 0.66
C ALA A 190 -13.66 -10.49 0.30
N ASP A 191 -13.65 -10.77 -1.00
CA ASP A 191 -13.49 -12.11 -1.56
C ASP A 191 -12.00 -12.34 -1.78
N TYR A 192 -11.28 -12.66 -0.71
CA TYR A 192 -9.85 -12.95 -0.81
C TYR A 192 -9.66 -14.35 -1.41
N PRO A 193 -8.78 -14.53 -2.40
CA PRO A 193 -8.61 -15.80 -3.12
C PRO A 193 -8.02 -16.94 -2.27
N PHE A 194 -7.82 -16.72 -0.96
CA PHE A 194 -7.31 -17.68 0.01
C PHE A 194 -8.25 -17.94 1.21
N THR A 195 -9.39 -17.23 1.30
CA THR A 195 -10.33 -17.37 2.40
C THR A 195 -11.48 -18.29 2.00
N THR A 196 -11.85 -19.24 2.87
CA THR A 196 -13.03 -20.09 2.67
C THR A 196 -14.33 -19.40 3.11
N LEU A 197 -14.23 -18.30 3.86
CA LEU A 197 -15.32 -17.44 4.29
C LEU A 197 -14.89 -15.99 4.09
N GLU A 198 -15.71 -15.20 3.42
CA GLU A 198 -15.47 -13.78 3.15
C GLU A 198 -15.55 -12.99 4.48
N PRO A 199 -14.45 -12.37 4.97
CA PRO A 199 -14.50 -11.59 6.19
C PRO A 199 -15.23 -10.26 5.95
N ASN A 200 -15.97 -9.80 6.97
CA ASN A 200 -16.58 -8.48 6.95
C ASN A 200 -15.55 -7.43 7.39
N LEU A 201 -15.21 -6.53 6.48
CA LEU A 201 -14.26 -5.44 6.74
C LEU A 201 -14.98 -4.09 6.87
N GLY A 202 -14.63 -3.35 7.90
CA GLY A 202 -15.13 -1.99 8.18
C GLY A 202 -13.99 -0.99 8.24
N ILE A 203 -14.14 0.14 7.54
CA ILE A 203 -13.17 1.25 7.60
C ILE A 203 -13.65 2.24 8.64
N VAL A 204 -12.91 2.37 9.73
CA VAL A 204 -13.26 3.24 10.85
C VAL A 204 -12.57 4.58 10.68
N SER A 205 -13.33 5.64 10.48
CA SER A 205 -12.77 6.99 10.51
C SER A 205 -12.48 7.43 11.95
N TYR A 206 -11.27 7.95 12.13
CA TYR A 206 -10.74 8.64 13.29
C TYR A 206 -10.53 10.15 12.96
N ARG A 207 -10.20 10.97 13.95
CA ARG A 207 -10.03 12.43 13.78
C ARG A 207 -8.92 12.76 12.76
N ASP A 208 -9.01 13.92 12.11
CA ASP A 208 -7.99 14.47 11.20
C ASP A 208 -7.64 13.57 9.98
N ASN A 209 -8.66 13.03 9.28
CA ASN A 209 -8.50 12.12 8.13
C ASN A 209 -7.75 10.82 8.44
N ARG A 210 -7.60 10.45 9.71
CA ARG A 210 -7.05 9.15 10.11
C ARG A 210 -8.15 8.10 10.03
N SER A 211 -7.79 6.86 9.73
CA SER A 211 -8.73 5.75 9.74
C SER A 211 -8.00 4.46 10.07
N PHE A 212 -8.68 3.46 10.59
CA PHE A 212 -8.12 2.12 10.78
C PHE A 212 -9.11 1.07 10.28
N VAL A 213 -8.61 -0.11 9.91
CA VAL A 213 -9.43 -1.19 9.38
C VAL A 213 -9.79 -2.16 10.51
N MET A 214 -11.08 -2.39 10.70
CA MET A 214 -11.59 -3.45 11.57
C MET A 214 -12.04 -4.64 10.72
N ALA A 215 -11.68 -5.85 11.16
CA ALA A 215 -12.16 -7.10 10.59
C ALA A 215 -13.00 -7.86 11.61
N ASP A 216 -14.16 -8.36 11.19
CA ASP A 216 -14.84 -9.42 11.93
C ASP A 216 -14.08 -10.73 11.72
N ILE A 217 -13.72 -11.43 12.80
CA ILE A 217 -13.11 -12.76 12.72
C ILE A 217 -14.25 -13.79 12.89
N PRO A 218 -14.81 -14.32 11.78
CA PRO A 218 -15.73 -15.44 11.85
C PRO A 218 -15.07 -16.69 12.44
N GLY A 219 -15.81 -17.44 13.25
CA GLY A 219 -15.50 -18.86 13.48
C GLY A 219 -14.57 -19.24 14.64
N ILE A 220 -14.27 -18.38 15.62
CA ILE A 220 -13.53 -18.84 16.82
C ILE A 220 -14.42 -19.70 17.75
N ILE A 221 -15.74 -19.48 17.75
CA ILE A 221 -16.65 -19.94 18.82
C ILE A 221 -17.60 -21.08 18.43
N GLU A 222 -17.53 -21.61 17.21
CA GLU A 222 -18.34 -22.76 16.77
C GLU A 222 -17.46 -23.89 16.24
N GLY A 223 -17.03 -24.79 17.13
CA GLY A 223 -16.50 -26.10 16.74
C GLY A 223 -15.22 -26.08 15.89
N ALA A 224 -14.40 -25.03 15.97
CA ALA A 224 -13.12 -24.97 15.26
C ALA A 224 -12.13 -26.05 15.74
N SER A 225 -12.31 -26.57 16.96
CA SER A 225 -11.58 -27.73 17.48
C SER A 225 -12.03 -29.09 16.89
N GLU A 226 -13.21 -29.17 16.26
CA GLU A 226 -13.73 -30.40 15.63
C GLU A 226 -13.36 -30.55 14.14
N GLY A 227 -12.43 -29.75 13.63
CA GLY A 227 -11.79 -30.01 12.33
C GLY A 227 -12.68 -29.80 11.09
N LYS A 228 -13.81 -29.09 11.20
CA LYS A 228 -14.63 -28.71 10.04
C LYS A 228 -14.14 -27.41 9.40
N GLY A 229 -13.08 -27.51 8.60
CA GLY A 229 -12.91 -26.69 7.39
C GLY A 229 -12.61 -25.19 7.52
N LEU A 230 -12.46 -24.63 8.72
CA LEU A 230 -11.89 -23.29 8.90
C LEU A 230 -10.36 -23.38 8.76
N GLY A 231 -9.91 -23.34 7.50
CA GLY A 231 -8.55 -23.70 7.12
C GLY A 231 -7.48 -22.86 7.83
N LEU A 232 -6.37 -23.53 8.16
CA LEU A 232 -5.07 -22.99 8.58
C LEU A 232 -4.61 -21.72 7.80
N ARG A 233 -5.19 -21.49 6.63
CA ARG A 233 -4.97 -20.31 5.76
C ARG A 233 -5.69 -19.05 6.26
N PHE A 234 -6.92 -19.13 6.74
CA PHE A 234 -7.66 -17.98 7.31
C PHE A 234 -6.95 -17.43 8.56
N LEU A 235 -6.42 -18.33 9.38
CA LEU A 235 -5.71 -18.01 10.61
C LEU A 235 -4.43 -17.21 10.37
N ARG A 236 -3.70 -17.46 9.27
CA ARG A 236 -2.55 -16.65 8.85
C ARG A 236 -2.91 -15.18 8.57
N HIS A 237 -4.19 -14.89 8.30
CA HIS A 237 -4.66 -13.53 8.07
C HIS A 237 -5.05 -12.86 9.40
N VAL A 238 -5.60 -13.62 10.37
CA VAL A 238 -5.86 -13.14 11.75
C VAL A 238 -4.55 -12.88 12.53
N GLU A 239 -3.51 -13.66 12.25
CA GLU A 239 -2.13 -13.46 12.75
C GLU A 239 -1.54 -12.09 12.38
N ARG A 240 -2.13 -11.37 11.40
CA ARG A 240 -1.65 -10.05 10.97
C ARG A 240 -2.35 -8.87 11.64
N ASN A 241 -3.43 -9.10 12.41
CA ASN A 241 -4.06 -8.04 13.21
C ASN A 241 -3.09 -7.55 14.29
N ALA A 242 -2.91 -6.24 14.41
CA ALA A 242 -2.09 -5.66 15.47
C ALA A 242 -2.77 -5.78 16.85
N LEU A 243 -4.11 -5.72 16.88
CA LEU A 243 -4.89 -5.69 18.11
C LEU A 243 -6.16 -6.56 18.03
N LEU A 244 -6.54 -7.16 19.16
CA LEU A 244 -7.78 -7.94 19.29
C LEU A 244 -8.78 -7.22 20.19
N LEU A 245 -9.99 -6.99 19.69
CA LEU A 245 -11.10 -6.44 20.45
C LEU A 245 -12.05 -7.58 20.85
N PHE A 246 -12.06 -7.91 22.14
CA PHE A 246 -12.99 -8.86 22.73
C PHE A 246 -14.33 -8.20 22.97
N MET A 247 -15.40 -8.78 22.45
CA MET A 247 -16.77 -8.28 22.57
C MET A 247 -17.59 -9.24 23.41
N ILE A 248 -18.03 -8.77 24.59
CA ILE A 248 -18.88 -9.52 25.51
C ILE A 248 -20.14 -8.71 25.78
N PRO A 249 -21.33 -9.27 25.59
CA PRO A 249 -22.55 -8.52 25.82
C PRO A 249 -22.87 -8.43 27.32
N ALA A 250 -23.40 -7.29 27.76
CA ALA A 250 -23.73 -6.99 29.16
C ALA A 250 -24.86 -7.86 29.75
N ASP A 251 -25.59 -8.58 28.89
CA ASP A 251 -26.60 -9.58 29.26
C ASP A 251 -25.99 -10.92 29.70
N SER A 252 -24.67 -11.07 29.63
CA SER A 252 -23.96 -12.24 30.12
C SER A 252 -23.96 -12.29 31.64
N GLU A 253 -24.25 -13.46 32.22
CA GLU A 253 -24.26 -13.68 33.68
C GLU A 253 -22.89 -13.42 34.31
N ASP A 254 -21.81 -13.91 33.70
CA ASP A 254 -20.43 -13.69 34.15
C ASP A 254 -19.50 -13.28 33.00
N ILE A 255 -19.05 -12.01 33.03
CA ILE A 255 -18.17 -11.43 32.00
C ILE A 255 -16.77 -12.07 32.05
N ARG A 256 -16.23 -12.34 33.25
CA ARG A 256 -14.88 -12.92 33.40
C ARG A 256 -14.81 -14.33 32.84
N GLU A 257 -15.76 -15.18 33.20
CA GLU A 257 -15.82 -16.56 32.71
C GLU A 257 -15.95 -16.59 31.18
N ARG A 258 -16.80 -15.73 30.61
CA ARG A 258 -16.94 -15.59 29.15
C ARG A 258 -15.65 -15.12 28.49
N TYR A 259 -14.93 -14.20 29.12
CA TYR A 259 -13.63 -13.74 28.65
C TYR A 259 -12.61 -14.87 28.68
N ASP A 260 -12.52 -15.59 29.79
CA ASP A 260 -11.57 -16.71 29.98
C ASP A 260 -11.83 -17.85 29.00
N ILE A 261 -13.09 -18.16 28.68
CA ILE A 261 -13.45 -19.14 27.64
C ILE A 261 -12.91 -18.69 26.27
N LEU A 262 -13.17 -17.44 25.88
CA LEU A 262 -12.66 -16.90 24.61
C LEU A 262 -11.12 -16.87 24.58
N LEU A 263 -10.49 -16.63 25.73
CA LEU A 263 -9.04 -16.63 25.89
C LEU A 263 -8.46 -18.03 25.75
N HIS A 264 -9.07 -19.01 26.40
CA HIS A 264 -8.67 -20.42 26.34
C HIS A 264 -8.80 -20.97 24.92
N GLU A 265 -9.95 -20.73 24.27
CA GLU A 265 -10.15 -21.10 22.87
C GLU A 265 -9.07 -20.47 21.99
N LEU A 266 -8.86 -19.16 22.10
CA LEU A 266 -7.85 -18.45 21.32
C LEU A 266 -6.43 -19.02 21.55
N GLY A 267 -6.11 -19.42 22.78
CA GLY A 267 -4.85 -20.08 23.13
C GLY A 267 -4.72 -21.53 22.62
N GLU A 268 -5.80 -22.31 22.64
CA GLU A 268 -5.85 -23.65 22.04
C GLU A 268 -5.70 -23.60 20.52
N PHE A 269 -6.20 -22.52 19.89
CA PHE A 269 -6.10 -22.33 18.45
C PHE A 269 -4.73 -21.83 18.01
N ASN A 270 -4.20 -20.75 18.61
CA ASN A 270 -2.84 -20.27 18.35
C ASN A 270 -2.27 -19.52 19.58
N PRO A 271 -1.21 -20.05 20.22
CA PRO A 271 -0.58 -19.40 21.37
C PRO A 271 0.05 -18.04 21.05
N GLU A 272 0.45 -17.77 19.80
CA GLU A 272 1.04 -16.48 19.41
C GLU A 272 0.01 -15.33 19.46
N LEU A 273 -1.29 -15.63 19.41
CA LEU A 273 -2.34 -14.60 19.54
C LEU A 273 -2.52 -14.13 20.99
N LEU A 274 -2.04 -14.90 21.98
CA LEU A 274 -2.07 -14.50 23.39
C LEU A 274 -1.09 -13.35 23.68
N ASP A 275 0.02 -13.26 22.95
CA ASP A 275 1.03 -12.22 23.15
C ASP A 275 0.61 -10.84 22.60
N LYS A 276 -0.50 -10.78 21.87
CA LYS A 276 -1.02 -9.53 21.29
C LYS A 276 -1.69 -8.64 22.32
N GLN A 277 -1.74 -7.33 22.02
CA GLN A 277 -2.55 -6.40 22.81
C GLN A 277 -4.05 -6.67 22.63
N ARG A 278 -4.76 -6.58 23.75
CA ARG A 278 -6.17 -6.97 23.88
C ARG A 278 -6.96 -5.82 24.50
N VAL A 279 -8.14 -5.55 23.96
CA VAL A 279 -9.10 -4.57 24.50
C VAL A 279 -10.41 -5.30 24.74
N LEU A 280 -11.10 -4.96 25.84
CA LEU A 280 -12.40 -5.53 26.16
C LEU A 280 -13.50 -4.49 25.89
N ALA A 281 -14.48 -4.85 25.07
CA ALA A 281 -15.67 -4.07 24.79
C ALA A 281 -16.90 -4.80 25.34
N ILE A 282 -17.61 -4.12 26.24
CA ILE A 282 -18.87 -4.61 26.80
C ILE A 282 -20.01 -4.04 25.96
N THR A 283 -20.74 -4.89 25.25
CA THR A 283 -21.77 -4.49 24.29
C THR A 283 -23.17 -4.54 24.91
N LYS A 284 -24.18 -3.97 24.21
CA LYS A 284 -25.59 -3.94 24.63
C LYS A 284 -25.86 -3.24 25.97
N THR A 285 -25.07 -2.21 26.29
CA THR A 285 -25.24 -1.42 27.53
C THR A 285 -26.54 -0.63 27.58
N ASP A 286 -27.22 -0.45 26.44
CA ASP A 286 -28.54 0.19 26.32
C ASP A 286 -29.67 -0.56 27.05
N LEU A 287 -29.46 -1.83 27.41
CA LEU A 287 -30.45 -2.65 28.11
C LEU A 287 -30.38 -2.53 29.64
N PHE A 288 -29.39 -1.83 30.19
CA PHE A 288 -29.08 -1.84 31.62
C PHE A 288 -28.84 -0.43 32.18
N ASP A 289 -29.25 -0.21 33.43
CA ASP A 289 -29.06 1.06 34.14
C ASP A 289 -27.63 1.24 34.68
N ASP A 290 -27.24 2.49 34.94
CA ASP A 290 -25.90 2.87 35.43
C ASP A 290 -25.49 2.15 36.72
N ASP A 291 -26.45 1.85 37.60
CA ASP A 291 -26.20 1.09 38.85
C ASP A 291 -25.79 -0.37 38.58
N TYR A 292 -26.34 -0.99 37.53
CA TYR A 292 -26.00 -2.35 37.11
C TYR A 292 -24.65 -2.35 36.38
N LEU A 293 -24.41 -1.35 35.51
CA LEU A 293 -23.13 -1.17 34.84
C LEU A 293 -21.98 -0.90 35.84
N GLY A 294 -22.25 -0.16 36.92
CA GLY A 294 -21.31 0.07 38.01
C GLY A 294 -20.93 -1.21 38.77
N LYS A 295 -21.87 -2.15 38.94
CA LYS A 295 -21.56 -3.47 39.51
C LYS A 295 -20.74 -4.32 38.55
N LEU A 296 -21.05 -4.28 37.25
CA LEU A 296 -20.29 -4.97 36.22
C LEU A 296 -18.85 -4.44 36.14
N ARG A 297 -18.61 -3.14 36.35
CA ARG A 297 -17.25 -2.55 36.40
C ARG A 297 -16.36 -3.22 37.44
N ASN A 298 -16.90 -3.54 38.60
CA ASN A 298 -16.16 -4.24 39.66
C ASN A 298 -15.88 -5.72 39.32
N ASN A 299 -16.58 -6.25 38.32
CA ASN A 299 -16.42 -7.61 37.82
C ASN A 299 -15.53 -7.72 36.58
N LEU A 300 -14.83 -6.65 36.20
CA LEU A 300 -13.92 -6.69 35.06
C LEU A 300 -12.52 -7.14 35.44
N PRO A 301 -11.79 -7.79 34.52
CA PRO A 301 -10.36 -8.02 34.70
C PRO A 301 -9.62 -6.67 34.76
N GLU A 302 -8.81 -6.47 35.81
CA GLU A 302 -8.06 -5.21 36.03
C GLU A 302 -6.88 -5.04 35.04
N ASP A 303 -6.47 -6.13 34.39
CA ASP A 303 -5.30 -6.18 33.51
C ASP A 303 -5.55 -5.61 32.09
N LEU A 304 -6.78 -5.21 31.76
CA LEU A 304 -7.18 -4.87 30.39
C LEU A 304 -8.00 -3.56 30.31
N PRO A 305 -7.79 -2.73 29.27
CA PRO A 305 -8.64 -1.59 29.01
C PRO A 305 -10.05 -2.08 28.60
N ALA A 306 -11.04 -1.81 29.46
CA ALA A 306 -12.42 -2.18 29.26
C ALA A 306 -13.29 -0.96 28.94
N VAL A 307 -14.06 -1.02 27.86
CA VAL A 307 -14.95 0.06 27.40
C VAL A 307 -16.39 -0.44 27.30
N PHE A 308 -17.31 0.36 27.81
CA PHE A 308 -18.75 0.11 27.74
C PHE A 308 -19.32 0.76 26.48
N ILE A 309 -19.93 -0.04 25.61
CA ILE A 309 -20.43 0.44 24.31
C ILE A 309 -21.85 -0.02 24.02
N SER A 310 -22.56 0.78 23.24
CA SER A 310 -23.75 0.33 22.52
C SER A 310 -23.63 0.73 21.06
N ALA A 311 -23.57 -0.27 20.18
CA ALA A 311 -23.53 -0.06 18.74
C ALA A 311 -24.84 0.52 18.18
N VAL A 312 -25.96 0.35 18.91
CA VAL A 312 -27.29 0.81 18.47
C VAL A 312 -27.51 2.27 18.83
N THR A 313 -27.21 2.67 20.06
CA THR A 313 -27.41 4.06 20.52
C THR A 313 -26.21 4.96 20.23
N GLY A 314 -25.05 4.37 19.93
CA GLY A 314 -23.80 5.08 19.67
C GLY A 314 -23.04 5.49 20.94
N THR A 315 -23.52 5.10 22.13
CA THR A 315 -22.84 5.39 23.40
C THR A 315 -21.51 4.65 23.49
N GLY A 316 -20.47 5.35 23.96
CA GLY A 316 -19.13 4.78 24.14
C GLY A 316 -18.32 4.53 22.86
N LEU A 317 -18.89 4.72 21.66
CA LEU A 317 -18.17 4.45 20.39
C LEU A 317 -16.97 5.38 20.16
N ASN A 318 -17.07 6.65 20.57
CA ASN A 318 -15.95 7.59 20.44
C ASN A 318 -14.81 7.25 21.41
N GLU A 319 -15.14 6.84 22.63
CA GLU A 319 -14.17 6.38 23.61
C GLU A 319 -13.49 5.09 23.15
N LEU A 320 -14.26 4.15 22.59
CA LEU A 320 -13.72 2.95 21.98
C LEU A 320 -12.74 3.28 20.84
N LYS A 321 -13.08 4.22 19.96
CA LYS A 321 -12.18 4.66 18.88
C LYS A 321 -10.90 5.27 19.42
N ASP A 322 -10.98 6.10 20.47
CA ASP A 322 -9.82 6.74 21.10
C ASP A 322 -8.90 5.69 21.76
N VAL A 323 -9.48 4.70 22.47
CA VAL A 323 -8.73 3.60 23.09
C VAL A 323 -8.05 2.74 22.02
N LEU A 324 -8.80 2.26 21.02
CA LEU A 324 -8.27 1.45 19.92
C LEU A 324 -7.15 2.17 19.17
N TRP A 325 -7.33 3.45 18.88
CA TRP A 325 -6.30 4.25 18.20
C TRP A 325 -5.03 4.42 19.03
N THR A 326 -5.17 4.55 20.34
CA THR A 326 -4.03 4.70 21.26
C THR A 326 -3.24 3.40 21.36
N THR A 327 -3.91 2.27 21.56
CA THR A 327 -3.26 0.95 21.64
C THR A 327 -2.68 0.49 20.31
N LEU A 328 -3.34 0.78 19.18
CA LEU A 328 -2.76 0.49 17.84
C LEU A 328 -1.41 1.16 17.60
N ASN A 329 -1.23 2.36 18.15
CA ASN A 329 -0.03 3.18 17.92
C ASN A 329 1.03 3.03 19.01
N ASP A 330 0.82 2.13 19.95
CA ASP A 330 1.77 1.82 21.02
C ASP A 330 3.02 1.11 20.46
N GLU A 331 4.17 1.33 21.07
CA GLU A 331 5.47 0.91 20.53
C GLU A 331 5.61 -0.62 20.44
N SER A 332 4.86 -1.37 21.24
CA SER A 332 4.84 -2.84 21.22
C SER A 332 4.26 -3.44 19.94
N ASN A 333 3.40 -2.69 19.21
CA ASN A 333 2.74 -3.17 18.00
C ASN A 333 3.55 -2.87 16.72
N ARG A 334 4.73 -2.26 16.84
CA ARG A 334 5.58 -1.87 15.69
C ARG A 334 6.41 -2.99 15.08
N VAL A 335 6.55 -4.13 15.75
CA VAL A 335 7.50 -5.17 15.34
C VAL A 335 6.80 -6.49 15.06
N LEU A 336 6.41 -6.69 13.81
CA LEU A 336 6.22 -8.03 13.26
C LEU A 336 7.13 -8.17 12.05
N THR A 337 8.35 -8.65 12.29
CA THR A 337 9.34 -8.98 11.27
C THR A 337 8.89 -10.26 10.56
N PHE A 338 8.29 -10.13 9.37
CA PHE A 338 7.81 -11.30 8.61
C PHE A 338 8.84 -11.81 7.59
N THR A 339 9.05 -13.12 7.54
CA THR A 339 9.87 -13.80 6.53
C THR A 339 9.21 -13.77 5.15
N HIS A 340 9.93 -13.32 4.12
CA HIS A 340 9.43 -13.22 2.74
C HIS A 340 9.34 -14.60 2.05
N ARG A 341 8.30 -14.80 1.22
CA ARG A 341 8.21 -15.87 0.21
C ARG A 341 7.87 -15.23 -1.14
N ASP A 342 8.36 -15.82 -2.22
CA ASP A 342 8.10 -15.40 -3.60
C ASP A 342 6.60 -15.40 -3.94
N LEU A 343 6.21 -14.60 -4.94
CA LEU A 343 4.83 -14.44 -5.37
C LEU A 343 4.22 -15.78 -5.83
N ASP A 344 3.10 -16.19 -5.23
CA ASP A 344 2.40 -17.42 -5.61
C ASP A 344 1.63 -17.19 -6.93
N LYS A 345 2.20 -17.66 -8.05
CA LYS A 345 1.70 -17.47 -9.43
C LYS A 345 0.28 -18.05 -9.70
N ARG A 346 -0.33 -18.72 -8.72
CA ARG A 346 -1.65 -19.36 -8.80
C ARG A 346 -2.83 -18.38 -8.66
N HIS A 347 -2.55 -17.11 -8.37
CA HIS A 347 -3.53 -16.06 -8.05
C HIS A 347 -3.81 -15.10 -9.23
N ARG A 348 -3.65 -15.58 -10.46
CA ARG A 348 -4.08 -14.86 -11.66
C ARG A 348 -5.58 -15.05 -11.83
N GLU A 349 -6.38 -14.05 -11.48
CA GLU A 349 -7.71 -13.93 -12.06
C GLU A 349 -7.54 -13.41 -13.50
N THR A 350 -7.71 -14.31 -14.46
CA THR A 350 -7.69 -14.01 -15.90
C THR A 350 -8.74 -12.96 -16.30
N ALA A 351 -9.74 -12.71 -15.44
CA ALA A 351 -10.84 -11.78 -15.69
C ALA A 351 -10.42 -10.30 -15.61
N GLU A 352 -9.32 -9.95 -14.92
CA GLU A 352 -8.83 -8.56 -14.89
C GLU A 352 -7.91 -8.22 -16.07
N ASP A 353 -7.33 -9.23 -16.73
CA ASP A 353 -6.51 -9.07 -17.94
C ASP A 353 -7.37 -8.81 -19.21
N GLU A 354 -8.67 -9.10 -19.18
CA GLU A 354 -9.53 -9.12 -20.38
C GLU A 354 -10.28 -7.81 -20.70
N TYR A 355 -10.03 -6.73 -19.94
CA TYR A 355 -10.54 -5.38 -20.26
C TYR A 355 -9.54 -4.48 -21.00
N ASP A 356 -8.52 -5.08 -21.63
CA ASP A 356 -7.55 -4.40 -22.48
C ASP A 356 -7.51 -5.07 -23.86
N LEU A 357 -8.32 -4.59 -24.82
CA LEU A 357 -8.04 -4.60 -26.27
C LEU A 357 -9.03 -3.65 -26.95
N GLY A 358 -8.74 -2.35 -26.86
CA GLY A 358 -9.60 -1.29 -27.39
C GLY A 358 -8.83 -0.08 -27.90
N MET A 359 -7.70 -0.28 -28.58
CA MET A 359 -7.14 0.70 -29.50
C MET A 359 -6.68 -0.06 -30.75
N GLY A 360 -7.48 0.07 -31.80
CA GLY A 360 -7.16 -0.47 -33.12
C GLY A 360 -5.89 0.14 -33.68
N ASN A 361 -5.12 -0.70 -34.37
CA ASN A 361 -4.13 -0.28 -35.35
C ASN A 361 -4.70 0.84 -36.22
N SER A 362 -4.20 2.06 -36.07
CA SER A 362 -4.02 2.97 -37.20
C SER A 362 -2.52 2.94 -37.50
N ARG A 363 -2.13 1.88 -38.23
CA ARG A 363 -0.86 1.87 -38.93
C ARG A 363 -0.98 2.86 -40.07
N GLU A 364 0.09 3.63 -40.21
CA GLU A 364 0.48 4.38 -41.39
C GLU A 364 0.18 3.55 -42.65
N GLU A 365 -0.71 4.06 -43.50
CA GLU A 365 -0.80 3.61 -44.89
C GLU A 365 -0.28 4.73 -45.78
N ASP A 366 0.75 4.36 -46.52
CA ASP A 366 1.45 5.11 -47.55
C ASP A 366 0.47 5.62 -48.62
N ASP A 367 0.38 6.94 -48.80
CA ASP A 367 -0.15 7.54 -50.02
C ASP A 367 0.96 7.59 -51.07
N THR A 368 1.03 6.54 -51.90
CA THR A 368 1.69 6.59 -53.21
C THR A 368 0.74 6.10 -54.29
N ASP A 369 0.64 6.92 -55.35
CA ASP A 369 0.19 6.63 -56.72
C ASP A 369 -1.31 6.62 -57.02
N LEU A 370 -1.83 7.79 -57.40
CA LEU A 370 -2.80 7.93 -58.50
C LEU A 370 -2.52 9.21 -59.32
N ASP A 371 -1.58 9.11 -60.27
CA ASP A 371 -1.62 9.91 -61.49
C ASP A 371 -2.65 9.28 -62.45
N ARG A 372 -3.78 9.97 -62.71
CA ARG A 372 -4.34 10.16 -64.06
C ARG A 372 -5.62 11.00 -64.06
N GLU A 373 -5.56 12.03 -64.91
CA GLU A 373 -6.63 12.59 -65.75
C GLU A 373 -7.82 13.27 -65.05
N GLU A 374 -7.88 14.61 -65.12
CA GLU A 374 -8.70 15.31 -66.13
C GLU A 374 -8.43 16.83 -66.14
N GLU A 375 -8.81 17.43 -67.26
CA GLU A 375 -8.48 18.73 -67.84
C GLU A 375 -8.86 19.97 -67.00
N TRP A 376 -8.12 21.08 -67.16
CA TRP A 376 -8.52 22.34 -67.84
C TRP A 376 -7.50 23.46 -67.58
#